data_AF-A0A5D2PRY0-F1
#
_entry.id   AF-A0A5D2PRY0-F1
#
_cell.length_a   1.000
_cell.length_b   1.000
_cell.length_c   1.000
_cell.angle_alpha   90.00
_cell.angle_beta   90.00
_cell.angle_gamma   90.00
#
_symmetry.space_group_name_H-M   'P 1'
#
loop_
_entity.id
_entity.type
_entity.pdbx_description
1 polymer ?
#
loop_
_entity_poly.entity_id
_entity_poly.type
_entity_poly.pdbx_seq_one_letter_code
_entity_poly.pdbx_strand_id
1 'polypeptide(L)'
;MTGVQQEGDDQSVGEVGELSEIFQWKGEVPKGLPDWKEDEKVHLGEELSDVLLYLVRLSDICGIDLGKAALRKVELNAIKYPASKNYGTNDDSTAEMCG
;
A
#
# COMPACT_ATOMS: atom_id res chain seq x y z
N MET A 1 -34.90 -12.85 -19.27
CA MET A 1 -33.47 -12.82 -18.93
C MET A 1 -33.36 -12.15 -17.58
N THR A 2 -32.90 -12.90 -16.59
CA THR A 2 -32.86 -12.54 -15.18
C THR A 2 -31.98 -11.32 -14.96
N GLY A 3 -32.49 -10.34 -14.20
CA GLY A 3 -31.77 -9.13 -13.84
C GLY A 3 -30.48 -9.47 -13.11
N VAL A 4 -29.38 -8.87 -13.57
CA VAL A 4 -28.14 -8.83 -12.81
C VAL A 4 -28.34 -7.75 -11.75
N GLN A 5 -28.37 -8.17 -10.49
CA GLN A 5 -28.43 -7.29 -9.33
C GLN A 5 -27.20 -6.39 -9.36
N GLN A 6 -27.44 -5.09 -9.58
CA GLN A 6 -26.44 -4.03 -9.59
C GLN A 6 -26.58 -3.28 -8.25
N GLU A 7 -26.23 -3.97 -7.16
CA GLU A 7 -26.25 -3.41 -5.79
C GLU A 7 -24.86 -3.40 -5.14
N GLY A 8 -23.80 -3.82 -5.84
CA GLY A 8 -22.46 -3.99 -5.26
C GLY A 8 -21.42 -2.91 -5.57
N ASP A 9 -21.73 -1.94 -6.44
CA ASP A 9 -20.70 -1.01 -6.96
C ASP A 9 -20.47 0.22 -6.05
N ASP A 10 -21.45 0.60 -5.22
CA ASP A 10 -21.38 1.81 -4.36
C ASP A 10 -20.52 1.62 -3.10
N GLN A 11 -20.33 0.37 -2.66
CA GLN A 11 -19.57 0.07 -1.44
C GLN A 11 -18.07 0.36 -1.61
N SER A 12 -17.56 0.26 -2.84
CA SER A 12 -16.13 0.23 -3.12
C SER A 12 -15.37 1.56 -3.03
N VAL A 13 -16.04 2.67 -3.37
CA VAL A 13 -15.48 4.01 -3.19
C VAL A 13 -15.52 4.39 -1.70
N GLY A 14 -16.48 3.83 -0.96
CA GLY A 14 -16.60 3.93 0.49
C GLY A 14 -15.35 3.42 1.19
N GLU A 15 -14.96 2.17 0.97
CA GLU A 15 -13.80 1.56 1.66
C GLU A 15 -12.47 2.31 1.42
N VAL A 16 -12.24 2.81 0.20
CA VAL A 16 -11.05 3.63 -0.10
C VAL A 16 -11.14 4.99 0.60
N GLY A 17 -12.35 5.54 0.74
CA GLY A 17 -12.64 6.73 1.53
C GLY A 17 -12.39 6.52 3.01
N GLU A 18 -12.92 5.46 3.60
CA GLU A 18 -12.76 5.08 5.02
C GLU A 18 -11.28 4.84 5.35
N LEU A 19 -10.55 4.10 4.50
CA LEU A 19 -9.10 3.97 4.62
C LEU A 19 -8.38 5.33 4.55
N SER A 20 -8.83 6.25 3.69
CA SER A 20 -8.24 7.60 3.58
C SER A 20 -8.51 8.44 4.84
N GLU A 21 -9.68 8.30 5.45
CA GLU A 21 -10.06 9.00 6.69
C GLU A 21 -9.17 8.62 7.86
N ILE A 22 -8.76 7.34 7.97
CA ILE A 22 -7.81 6.87 8.99
C ILE A 22 -6.51 7.69 8.98
N PHE A 23 -6.01 8.07 7.80
CA PHE A 23 -4.76 8.80 7.64
C PHE A 23 -4.93 10.32 7.55
N GLN A 24 -6.14 10.82 7.32
CA GLN A 24 -6.40 12.24 7.02
C GLN A 24 -5.86 13.20 8.09
N TRP A 25 -5.78 12.76 9.35
CA TRP A 25 -5.31 13.57 10.48
C TRP A 25 -4.00 13.09 11.11
N LYS A 26 -3.35 12.06 10.54
CA LYS A 26 -2.21 11.36 11.18
C LYS A 26 -0.82 11.91 10.79
N GLY A 27 -0.72 12.94 9.95
CA GLY A 27 0.58 13.52 9.57
C GLY A 27 1.53 12.49 8.95
N GLU A 28 2.83 12.60 9.20
CA GLU A 28 3.79 11.57 8.81
C GLU A 28 3.60 10.33 9.70
N VAL A 29 3.25 9.20 9.09
CA VAL A 29 3.06 7.94 9.81
C VAL A 29 4.33 7.09 9.75
N PRO A 30 5.02 6.87 10.88
CA PRO A 30 6.24 6.07 10.90
C PRO A 30 5.96 4.60 10.63
N LYS A 31 6.94 3.93 10.00
CA LYS A 31 6.88 2.48 9.73
C LYS A 31 6.66 1.71 11.04
N GLY A 32 5.71 0.78 11.03
CA GLY A 32 5.40 -0.08 12.17
C GLY A 32 4.42 0.52 13.17
N LEU A 33 3.93 1.75 12.94
CA LEU A 33 2.87 2.38 13.73
C LEU A 33 3.12 2.33 15.26
N PRO A 34 4.30 2.74 15.76
CA PRO A 34 4.66 2.65 17.18
C PRO A 34 3.71 3.40 18.11
N ASP A 35 3.13 4.51 17.65
CA ASP A 35 2.23 5.37 18.46
C ASP A 35 0.75 4.99 18.32
N TRP A 36 0.45 3.90 17.63
CA TRP A 36 -0.91 3.44 17.40
C TRP A 36 -1.28 2.36 18.40
N LYS A 37 -2.51 2.45 18.91
CA LYS A 37 -3.09 1.41 19.74
C LYS A 37 -3.42 0.17 18.90
N GLU A 38 -3.53 -0.98 19.57
CA GLU A 38 -3.79 -2.25 18.87
C GLU A 38 -5.17 -2.27 18.19
N ASP A 39 -6.19 -1.65 18.78
CA ASP A 39 -7.51 -1.46 18.16
C ASP A 39 -7.44 -0.61 16.88
N GLU A 40 -6.63 0.45 16.86
CA GLU A 40 -6.41 1.26 15.64
C GLU A 40 -5.71 0.44 14.54
N LYS A 41 -4.77 -0.45 14.91
CA LYS A 41 -4.08 -1.31 13.95
C LYS A 41 -4.99 -2.41 13.40
N VAL A 42 -5.87 -2.97 14.24
CA VAL A 42 -6.88 -3.94 13.81
C VAL A 42 -7.84 -3.29 12.82
N HIS A 43 -8.40 -2.13 13.16
CA HIS A 43 -9.30 -1.39 12.27
C HIS A 43 -8.62 -1.03 10.93
N LEU A 44 -7.39 -0.52 10.96
CA LEU A 44 -6.61 -0.31 9.73
C LEU A 44 -6.45 -1.59 8.90
N GLY A 45 -6.24 -2.74 9.56
CA GLY A 45 -6.15 -4.05 8.91
C GLY A 45 -7.45 -4.48 8.24
N GLU A 46 -8.60 -4.16 8.84
CA GLU A 46 -9.94 -4.41 8.27
C GLU A 46 -10.14 -3.57 7.01
N GLU A 47 -9.93 -2.26 7.06
CA GLU A 47 -10.07 -1.36 5.89
C GLU A 47 -9.12 -1.74 4.74
N LEU A 48 -7.87 -2.10 5.06
CA LEU A 48 -6.92 -2.60 4.05
C LEU A 48 -7.40 -3.91 3.41
N SER A 49 -8.04 -4.78 4.18
CA SER A 49 -8.57 -6.05 3.71
C SER A 49 -9.78 -5.85 2.81
N ASP A 50 -10.68 -4.93 3.16
CA ASP A 50 -11.88 -4.63 2.38
C ASP A 50 -11.51 -4.04 1.01
N VAL A 51 -10.55 -3.11 0.97
CA VAL A 51 -9.98 -2.60 -0.31
C VAL A 51 -9.36 -3.73 -1.14
N LEU A 52 -8.59 -4.64 -0.52
CA LEU A 52 -7.97 -5.75 -1.23
C LEU A 52 -9.02 -6.71 -1.81
N LEU A 53 -10.02 -7.10 -1.02
CA LEU A 53 -11.09 -8.03 -1.43
C LEU A 53 -11.92 -7.41 -2.56
N TYR A 54 -12.21 -6.12 -2.48
CA TYR A 54 -12.84 -5.40 -3.57
C TYR A 54 -12.01 -5.46 -4.86
N LEU A 55 -10.70 -5.18 -4.80
CA LEU A 55 -9.83 -5.25 -5.98
C LEU A 55 -9.77 -6.65 -6.61
N VAL A 56 -9.71 -7.70 -5.78
CA VAL A 56 -9.76 -9.09 -6.25
C VAL A 56 -11.08 -9.34 -6.98
N ARG A 57 -12.22 -8.95 -6.37
CA ARG A 57 -13.54 -9.13 -6.99
C ARG A 57 -13.69 -8.34 -8.28
N LEU A 58 -13.24 -7.10 -8.31
CA LEU A 58 -13.26 -6.25 -9.50
C LEU A 58 -12.41 -6.85 -10.61
N SER A 59 -11.24 -7.41 -10.28
CA SER A 59 -10.37 -8.03 -11.28
C SER A 59 -11.01 -9.25 -11.95
N ASP A 60 -11.76 -10.06 -11.19
CA ASP A 60 -12.53 -11.20 -11.69
C ASP A 60 -13.63 -10.71 -12.66
N ILE A 61 -14.39 -9.68 -12.27
CA ILE A 61 -15.44 -9.07 -13.12
C ILE A 61 -14.84 -8.51 -14.41
N CYS A 62 -13.68 -7.86 -14.33
CA CYS A 62 -13.00 -7.28 -15.49
C CYS A 62 -12.22 -8.29 -16.33
N GLY A 63 -12.10 -9.55 -15.91
CA GLY A 63 -11.27 -10.57 -16.56
C GLY A 63 -9.77 -10.23 -16.54
N ILE A 64 -9.31 -9.51 -15.52
CA ILE A 64 -7.92 -9.11 -15.33
C ILE A 64 -7.25 -10.06 -14.34
N ASP A 65 -6.12 -10.65 -14.73
CA ASP A 65 -5.25 -11.37 -13.80
C ASP A 65 -4.48 -10.34 -12.94
N LEU A 66 -5.06 -10.01 -11.78
CA LEU A 66 -4.50 -9.01 -10.86
C LEU A 66 -3.09 -9.38 -10.38
N GLY A 67 -2.82 -10.68 -10.18
CA GLY A 67 -1.50 -11.17 -9.78
C GLY A 67 -0.44 -10.88 -10.83
N LYS A 68 -0.71 -11.21 -12.11
CA LYS A 68 0.20 -10.88 -13.22
C LYS A 68 0.35 -9.37 -13.41
N ALA A 69 -0.73 -8.61 -13.27
CA ALA A 69 -0.69 -7.15 -13.39
C ALA A 69 0.20 -6.52 -12.30
N ALA A 70 0.08 -7.00 -11.06
CA ALA A 70 0.91 -6.56 -9.94
C ALA A 70 2.39 -6.89 -10.15
N LEU A 71 2.73 -8.12 -10.59
CA LEU A 71 4.11 -8.50 -10.90
C LEU A 71 4.74 -7.61 -11.98
N ARG A 72 4.02 -7.41 -13.10
CA ARG A 72 4.46 -6.50 -14.17
C ARG A 72 4.69 -5.09 -13.64
N LYS A 73 3.84 -4.61 -12.72
CA LYS A 73 4.00 -3.27 -12.13
C LYS A 73 5.25 -3.17 -11.25
N VAL A 74 5.57 -4.21 -10.48
CA VAL A 74 6.81 -4.28 -9.67
C VAL A 74 8.05 -4.19 -10.56
N GLU A 75 8.09 -4.95 -11.67
CA GLU A 75 9.19 -4.90 -12.63
C GLU A 75 9.37 -3.49 -13.23
N LEU A 76 8.26 -2.85 -13.65
CA LEU A 76 8.29 -1.48 -14.16
C LEU A 76 8.75 -0.46 -13.10
N ASN A 77 8.33 -0.64 -11.84
CA ASN A 77 8.76 0.21 -10.74
C ASN A 77 10.26 0.08 -10.46
N ALA A 78 10.84 -1.11 -10.59
CA ALA A 78 12.28 -1.33 -10.43
C ALA A 78 13.10 -0.58 -11.49
N ILE A 79 12.58 -0.47 -12.72
CA ILE A 79 13.19 0.33 -13.79
C ILE A 79 13.07 1.83 -13.47
N LYS A 80 11.89 2.26 -13.00
CA LYS A 80 11.61 3.68 -12.71
C LYS A 80 12.33 4.21 -11.47
N TYR A 81 12.52 3.37 -10.46
CA TYR A 81 13.13 3.68 -9.17
C TYR A 81 14.26 2.68 -8.85
N PRO A 82 15.41 2.77 -9.55
CA PRO A 82 16.53 1.87 -9.29
C PRO A 82 17.09 2.09 -7.87
N ALA A 83 17.37 0.99 -7.17
CA ALA A 83 17.82 0.99 -5.78
C ALA A 83 19.17 1.73 -5.55
N SER A 84 19.93 2.02 -6.61
CA SER A 84 21.29 2.57 -6.54
C SER A 84 21.39 4.08 -6.30
N LYS A 85 20.29 4.81 -6.05
CA LYS A 85 20.35 6.28 -5.82
C LYS A 85 20.60 6.74 -4.38
N ASN A 86 20.72 5.84 -3.40
CA ASN A 86 20.90 6.19 -2.00
C ASN A 86 22.14 5.52 -1.34
N TYR A 87 23.30 5.56 -2.00
CA TYR A 87 24.56 5.47 -1.25
C TYR A 87 24.91 6.89 -0.77
N GLY A 88 24.44 7.22 0.44
CA GLY A 88 25.01 8.33 1.19
C GLY A 88 26.47 8.02 1.48
N THR A 89 27.38 8.77 0.86
CA THR A 89 28.77 8.84 1.28
C THR A 89 28.81 9.49 2.67
N ASN A 90 28.76 8.66 3.70
CA ASN A 90 29.34 9.02 4.99
C ASN A 90 30.83 8.64 4.91
N ASP A 91 31.64 9.50 4.28
CA ASP A 91 33.09 9.47 4.49
C ASP A 91 33.35 10.02 5.90
N ASP A 92 33.26 9.14 6.89
CA ASP A 92 33.81 9.37 8.22
C ASP A 92 35.32 9.14 8.13
N SER A 93 36.04 10.16 7.65
CA SER A 93 37.49 10.25 7.81
C SER A 93 37.81 10.60 9.25
N THR A 94 37.76 9.61 10.15
CA THR A 94 38.36 9.70 11.48
C THR A 94 39.21 8.47 11.80
N ALA A 95 40.45 8.75 12.23
CA ALA A 95 41.51 7.85 12.70
C ALA A 95 42.23 7.04 11.59
N GLU A 96 43.55 7.00 11.49
CA GLU A 96 44.53 6.83 12.59
C GLU A 96 45.79 7.69 12.40
N MET A 97 46.13 8.39 13.48
CA MET A 97 47.46 8.89 13.78
C MET A 97 48.00 8.00 14.91
N CYS A 98 48.95 7.10 14.62
CA CYS A 98 49.83 6.45 15.60
C CYS A 98 50.90 5.61 14.87
N GLY A 99 52.17 6.00 15.02
CA GLY A 99 53.35 5.21 14.61
C GLY A 99 54.29 5.94 13.67
#